data_AF-A0A1Y4QJX0-F1
#
_entry.id   AF-A0A1Y4QJX0-F1
#
_cell.length_a   1.000
_cell.length_b   1.000
_cell.length_c   1.000
_cell.angle_alpha   90.00
_cell.angle_beta   90.00
_cell.angle_gamma   90.00
#
_symmetry.space_group_name_H-M   'P 1'
#
loop_
_entity.id
_entity.type
_entity.pdbx_description
1 polymer ?
#
loop_
_entity_poly.entity_id
_entity_poly.type
_entity_poly.pdbx_seq_one_letter_code
_entity_poly.pdbx_strand_id
1 'polypeptide(L)'
;MENTYRKLFNLDFENFYKLVNKYELDIDQEHLFIIYNLIQNNRYALDDSHYIDVLYNYISEKTSIATCLKIKSFFTDYFKLGLNV
;
A
#
# COMPACT_ATOMS: atom_id res chain seq x y z
N MET A 1 -4.19 -9.88 17.50
CA MET A 1 -3.85 -8.62 16.82
C MET A 1 -4.99 -8.31 15.86
N GLU A 2 -5.62 -7.14 15.96
CA GLU A 2 -6.52 -6.69 14.90
C GLU A 2 -5.70 -6.66 13.60
N ASN A 3 -6.11 -7.40 12.56
CA ASN A 3 -5.41 -7.38 11.27
C ASN A 3 -5.34 -5.93 10.77
N THR A 4 -4.19 -5.28 10.95
CA THR A 4 -3.94 -3.91 10.55
C THR A 4 -4.21 -3.72 9.05
N TYR A 5 -4.02 -4.77 8.27
CA TYR A 5 -4.33 -4.85 6.84
C TYR A 5 -5.83 -4.76 6.53
N ARG A 6 -6.71 -5.25 7.40
CA ARG A 6 -8.17 -5.08 7.22
C ARG A 6 -8.56 -3.61 7.23
N LYS A 7 -7.83 -2.77 7.99
CA LYS A 7 -8.06 -1.32 7.99
C LYS A 7 -7.72 -0.72 6.63
N LEU A 8 -6.68 -1.20 5.93
CA LEU A 8 -6.34 -0.76 4.58
C LEU A 8 -7.44 -1.10 3.57
N PHE A 9 -8.01 -2.32 3.64
CA PHE A 9 -9.06 -2.74 2.69
C PHE A 9 -10.40 -2.04 2.86
N ASN A 10 -10.69 -1.57 4.08
CA ASN A 10 -11.93 -0.86 4.38
C ASN A 10 -11.87 0.63 4.02
N LEU A 11 -10.71 1.15 3.60
CA LEU A 11 -10.61 2.52 3.09
C LEU A 11 -11.16 2.56 1.67
N ASP A 12 -12.05 3.52 1.40
CA ASP A 12 -12.26 3.99 0.04
C ASP A 12 -11.06 4.81 -0.44
N PHE A 13 -11.04 5.16 -1.73
CA PHE A 13 -9.94 5.91 -2.31
C PHE A 13 -9.75 7.29 -1.67
N GLU A 14 -10.82 7.98 -1.29
CA GLU A 14 -10.74 9.32 -0.70
C GLU A 14 -10.04 9.27 0.66
N ASN A 15 -10.41 8.32 1.50
CA ASN A 15 -9.80 8.13 2.80
C ASN A 15 -8.37 7.60 2.69
N PHE A 16 -8.08 6.73 1.71
CA PHE A 16 -6.71 6.32 1.39
C PHE A 16 -5.84 7.52 0.98
N TYR A 17 -6.33 8.35 0.06
CA TYR A 17 -5.64 9.53 -0.43
C TYR A 17 -5.35 10.53 0.71
N LYS A 18 -6.36 10.84 1.55
CA LYS A 18 -6.18 11.70 2.73
C LYS A 18 -5.16 11.14 3.71
N LEU A 19 -5.19 9.82 3.92
CA LEU A 19 -4.26 9.16 4.83
C LEU A 19 -2.83 9.25 4.31
N VAL A 20 -2.57 8.92 3.05
CA VAL A 20 -1.23 8.96 2.46
C VAL A 20 -0.68 10.39 2.42
N ASN A 21 -1.51 11.39 2.09
CA ASN A 21 -1.06 12.78 2.05
C ASN A 21 -0.72 13.37 3.42
N LYS A 22 -1.25 12.83 4.53
CA LYS A 22 -0.78 13.20 5.87
C LYS A 22 0.69 12.85 6.11
N TYR A 23 1.23 11.91 5.33
CA TYR A 23 2.64 11.49 5.40
C TYR A 23 3.53 12.21 4.38
N GLU A 24 2.99 13.17 3.63
CA GLU A 24 3.74 14.02 2.69
C GLU A 24 4.67 13.23 1.75
N LEU A 25 4.23 12.05 1.29
CA LEU A 25 5.06 11.12 0.51
C LEU A 25 5.45 11.63 -0.88
N ASP A 26 4.90 12.77 -1.34
CA ASP A 26 5.12 13.31 -2.68
C ASP A 26 4.84 12.24 -3.77
N ILE A 27 3.63 11.71 -3.76
CA ILE A 27 3.11 10.78 -4.77
C ILE A 27 1.89 11.45 -5.39
N ASP A 28 1.86 11.56 -6.71
CA ASP A 28 0.71 12.14 -7.41
C ASP A 28 -0.56 11.28 -7.26
N GLN A 29 -1.70 11.91 -7.51
CA GLN A 29 -3.01 11.29 -7.34
C GLN A 29 -3.23 10.10 -8.28
N GLU A 30 -2.68 10.13 -9.50
CA GLU A 30 -2.83 9.04 -10.48
C GLU A 30 -2.13 7.78 -9.98
N HIS A 31 -0.88 7.91 -9.54
CA HIS A 31 -0.14 6.82 -8.94
C HIS A 31 -0.80 6.31 -7.65
N LEU A 32 -1.32 7.20 -6.80
CA LEU A 32 -2.08 6.77 -5.61
C LEU A 32 -3.34 5.98 -5.99
N PHE A 33 -4.03 6.35 -7.06
CA PHE A 33 -5.20 5.62 -7.55
C PHE A 33 -4.82 4.24 -8.09
N ILE A 34 -3.72 4.13 -8.84
CA ILE A 34 -3.18 2.86 -9.32
C ILE A 34 -2.83 1.94 -8.14
N ILE A 35 -2.09 2.46 -7.16
CA ILE A 35 -1.68 1.73 -5.94
C ILE A 35 -2.92 1.24 -5.19
N TYR A 36 -3.90 2.12 -4.97
CA TYR A 36 -5.15 1.77 -4.30
C TYR A 36 -5.83 0.59 -5.00
N ASN A 37 -5.99 0.65 -6.32
CA ASN A 37 -6.63 -0.43 -7.08
C ASN A 37 -5.83 -1.74 -7.03
N LEU A 38 -4.49 -1.68 -7.08
CA LEU A 38 -3.64 -2.86 -6.93
C LEU A 38 -3.87 -3.53 -5.56
N ILE A 39 -3.92 -2.77 -4.49
CA ILE A 39 -4.19 -3.30 -3.13
C ILE A 39 -5.58 -3.91 -3.05
N GLN A 40 -6.60 -3.22 -3.58
CA GLN A 40 -7.98 -3.69 -3.54
C GLN A 40 -8.21 -4.95 -4.39
N ASN A 41 -7.44 -5.15 -5.46
CA ASN A 41 -7.52 -6.34 -6.29
C ASN A 41 -6.68 -7.52 -5.78
N ASN A 42 -5.71 -7.24 -4.89
CA ASN A 42 -4.80 -8.24 -4.34
C ASN A 42 -4.99 -8.43 -2.84
N ARG A 43 -6.24 -8.36 -2.34
CA ARG A 43 -6.52 -8.42 -0.89
C ARG A 43 -5.89 -9.64 -0.20
N TYR A 44 -5.92 -10.79 -0.86
CA TYR A 44 -5.36 -12.04 -0.34
C TYR A 44 -3.82 -12.08 -0.36
N ALA A 45 -3.17 -11.26 -1.18
CA ALA A 45 -1.71 -11.17 -1.27
C ALA A 45 -1.06 -10.49 -0.05
N LEU A 46 -1.86 -9.88 0.83
CA LEU A 46 -1.35 -9.21 2.03
C LEU A 46 -1.57 -10.02 3.32
N ASP A 47 -2.31 -11.13 3.24
CA ASP A 47 -2.47 -12.08 4.36
C ASP A 47 -1.30 -13.09 4.43
N ASP A 48 -0.54 -13.25 3.34
CA ASP A 48 0.66 -14.09 3.28
C ASP A 48 1.87 -13.26 2.82
N SER A 49 2.91 -13.26 3.65
CA SER A 49 4.14 -12.49 3.44
C SER A 49 4.83 -12.77 2.11
N HIS A 50 4.65 -13.96 1.52
CA HIS A 50 5.27 -14.31 0.23
C HIS A 50 4.74 -13.47 -0.94
N TYR A 51 3.51 -12.95 -0.84
CA TYR A 51 2.91 -12.17 -1.90
C TYR A 51 3.07 -10.66 -1.72
N ILE A 52 3.62 -10.21 -0.58
CA ILE A 52 3.94 -8.80 -0.32
C ILE A 52 4.96 -8.29 -1.34
N ASP A 53 6.01 -9.06 -1.62
CA ASP A 53 7.02 -8.68 -2.61
C ASP A 53 6.45 -8.65 -4.03
N VAL A 54 5.51 -9.55 -4.36
CA VAL A 54 4.81 -9.55 -5.64
C VAL A 54 3.97 -8.28 -5.81
N LEU A 55 3.26 -7.85 -4.76
CA LEU A 55 2.51 -6.58 -4.79
C LEU A 55 3.44 -5.38 -5.04
N TYR A 56 4.60 -5.33 -4.37
CA TYR A 56 5.55 -4.24 -4.57
C TYR A 56 6.18 -4.25 -5.97
N ASN A 57 6.41 -5.43 -6.55
CA ASN A 57 6.84 -5.54 -7.95
C ASN A 57 5.79 -4.93 -8.88
N TYR A 58 4.50 -5.26 -8.71
CA TYR A 58 3.43 -4.65 -9.52
C TYR A 58 3.31 -3.15 -9.33
N ILE A 59 3.43 -2.65 -8.10
CA ILE A 59 3.41 -1.20 -7.85
C ILE A 59 4.58 -0.53 -8.56
N SER A 60 5.78 -1.11 -8.49
CA SER A 60 6.97 -0.58 -9.16
C SER A 60 6.81 -0.55 -10.68
N GLU A 61 6.24 -1.61 -11.28
CA GLU A 61 5.98 -1.70 -12.72
C GLU A 61 4.91 -0.71 -13.20
N LYS A 62 3.88 -0.44 -12.40
CA LYS A 62 2.75 0.42 -12.78
C LYS A 62 2.90 1.89 -12.41
N THR A 63 3.90 2.22 -11.58
CA THR A 63 4.18 3.60 -11.15
C THR A 63 5.65 3.92 -11.40
N SER A 64 6.51 3.78 -10.40
CA SER A 64 7.96 3.83 -10.51
C SER A 64 8.61 3.15 -9.29
N ILE A 65 9.91 2.85 -9.37
CA ILE A 65 10.69 2.36 -8.22
C ILE A 65 10.64 3.36 -7.07
N ALA A 66 10.79 4.66 -7.35
CA ALA A 66 10.77 5.71 -6.33
C ALA A 66 9.41 5.77 -5.60
N THR A 67 8.32 5.72 -6.36
CA THR A 67 6.95 5.66 -5.80
C THR A 67 6.74 4.40 -4.98
N CYS A 68 7.20 3.25 -5.47
CA CYS A 68 7.12 1.98 -4.75
C CYS A 68 7.85 2.02 -3.40
N LEU A 69 9.05 2.58 -3.34
CA LEU A 69 9.80 2.72 -2.10
C LEU A 69 9.09 3.64 -1.10
N LYS A 70 8.55 4.78 -1.56
CA LYS A 70 7.78 5.72 -0.72
C LYS A 70 6.56 5.03 -0.09
N ILE A 71 5.74 4.34 -0.90
CA ILE A 71 4.54 3.67 -0.39
C ILE A 71 4.89 2.45 0.48
N LYS A 72 5.97 1.72 0.15
CA LYS A 72 6.47 0.60 0.97
C LYS A 72 6.83 1.07 2.37
N SER A 73 7.56 2.19 2.51
CA SER A 73 7.85 2.78 3.83
C SER A 73 6.57 3.07 4.59
N PHE A 74 5.60 3.73 3.94
CA PHE A 74 4.33 4.06 4.58
C PHE A 74 3.54 2.82 5.05
N PHE A 75 3.46 1.76 4.23
CA PHE A 75 2.77 0.53 4.63
C PHE A 75 3.49 -0.21 5.76
N THR A 76 4.82 -0.24 5.74
CA THR A 76 5.61 -0.80 6.84
C THR A 76 5.47 0.02 8.12
N ASP A 77 5.45 1.35 8.04
CA ASP A 77 5.41 2.21 9.22
C ASP A 77 4.02 2.30 9.85
N TYR A 78 2.99 2.53 9.02
CA TYR A 78 1.61 2.74 9.48
C TYR A 78 0.86 1.44 9.70
N PHE A 79 0.92 0.52 8.73
CA PHE A 79 0.18 -0.74 8.76
C PHE A 79 0.99 -1.91 9.32
N LYS A 80 2.28 -1.70 9.63
CA LYS A 80 3.21 -2.75 10.08
C LYS A 80 3.33 -3.91 9.08
N LEU A 81 3.18 -3.58 7.80
CA LEU A 81 3.15 -4.54 6.70
C LEU A 81 4.55 -5.12 6.43
N GLY A 82 4.63 -6.45 6.42
CA GLY A 82 5.89 -7.19 6.26
C GLY A 82 6.73 -7.32 7.53
N LEU A 83 6.29 -6.74 8.65
CA LEU A 83 6.88 -6.98 9.97
C LEU A 83 6.15 -8.19 10.58
N ASN A 84 6.53 -9.39 10.14
CA ASN A 84 6.17 -10.60 10.89
C ASN A 84 6.82 -10.49 12.28
N VAL A 85 6.00 -10.36 13.32
CA VAL A 85 6.37 -10.67 14.71
C VAL A 85 5.74 -12.01 15.05
#